data_AF-A0AAD0XGR6-F1
#
_entry.id   AF-A0AAD0XGR6-F1
#
_cell.length_a   1.000
_cell.length_b   1.000
_cell.length_c   1.000
_cell.angle_alpha   90.00
_cell.angle_beta   90.00
_cell.angle_gamma   90.00
#
_symmetry.space_group_name_H-M   'P 1'
#
loop_
_entity.id
_entity.type
_entity.pdbx_description
1 polymer ?
#
loop_
_entity_poly.entity_id
_entity_poly.type
_entity_poly.pdbx_seq_one_letter_code
_entity_poly.pdbx_strand_id
1 'polypeptide(L)'
;MKKLIFAMTTFALAAPLLLSSPAMAQNAQQDKMKQCNADAAGKKGDERKAFMSSCLKKEQPKPATQQDKMKQCNADAAGKKGDERKAFMSSCLKKK
;
A
#
# COMPACT_ATOMS: atom_id res chain seq x y z
N MET A 1 -34.06 -43.32 -21.94
CA MET A 1 -33.42 -44.28 -21.02
C MET A 1 -33.29 -43.61 -19.67
N LYS A 2 -33.89 -44.21 -18.66
CA LYS A 2 -34.12 -43.66 -17.32
C LYS A 2 -33.21 -44.42 -16.35
N LYS A 3 -32.67 -43.70 -15.34
CA LYS A 3 -32.12 -44.17 -14.05
C LYS A 3 -30.64 -44.56 -14.03
N LEU A 4 -29.84 -43.85 -13.22
CA LEU A 4 -29.52 -44.31 -11.86
C LEU A 4 -28.86 -43.17 -11.05
N ILE A 5 -29.51 -42.87 -9.92
CA ILE A 5 -29.03 -42.05 -8.80
C ILE A 5 -28.25 -43.00 -7.90
N PHE A 6 -27.08 -42.59 -7.39
CA PHE A 6 -26.64 -43.02 -6.06
C PHE A 6 -25.85 -41.89 -5.39
N ALA A 7 -26.33 -41.53 -4.20
CA ALA A 7 -25.74 -40.58 -3.29
C ALA A 7 -24.64 -41.22 -2.44
N MET A 8 -23.88 -40.34 -1.77
CA MET A 8 -23.09 -40.51 -0.53
C MET A 8 -21.56 -40.49 -0.58
N THR A 9 -21.03 -39.77 0.42
CA THR A 9 -19.74 -39.90 1.12
C THR A 9 -18.48 -39.25 0.54
N THR A 10 -18.30 -37.98 0.91
CA THR A 10 -17.10 -37.37 1.54
C THR A 10 -15.73 -38.05 1.32
N PHE A 11 -14.82 -37.32 0.67
CA PHE A 11 -13.41 -37.29 1.07
C PHE A 11 -12.86 -35.87 0.95
N ALA A 12 -12.36 -35.37 2.08
CA ALA A 12 -11.77 -34.05 2.22
C ALA A 12 -10.48 -33.94 1.40
N LEU A 13 -10.32 -32.83 0.68
CA LEU A 13 -9.02 -32.34 0.26
C LEU A 13 -8.86 -30.93 0.82
N ALA A 14 -7.92 -30.85 1.75
CA ALA A 14 -7.54 -29.67 2.50
C ALA A 14 -6.81 -28.63 1.64
N ALA A 15 -6.90 -27.39 2.13
CA ALA A 15 -6.13 -26.19 1.78
C ALA A 15 -6.43 -25.56 0.40
N PRO A 16 -6.71 -24.25 0.42
CA PRO A 16 -5.58 -23.34 0.28
C PRO A 16 -5.38 -22.46 1.52
N LEU A 17 -4.15 -22.53 2.06
CA LEU A 17 -3.48 -21.39 2.65
C LEU A 17 -3.52 -20.24 1.65
N LEU A 18 -4.25 -19.16 1.95
CA LEU A 18 -3.85 -17.80 1.63
C LEU A 18 -4.35 -16.88 2.74
N LEU A 19 -3.54 -16.74 3.79
CA LEU A 19 -3.52 -15.51 4.57
C LEU A 19 -3.20 -14.36 3.61
N SER A 20 -4.19 -13.55 3.28
CA SER A 20 -4.00 -12.24 2.68
C SER A 20 -5.21 -11.40 3.04
N SER A 21 -5.21 -10.80 4.23
CA SER A 21 -6.14 -9.72 4.56
C SER A 21 -5.74 -8.48 3.75
N PRO A 22 -6.50 -8.03 2.72
CA PRO A 22 -6.24 -6.76 2.05
C PRO A 22 -7.06 -5.62 2.68
N ALA A 23 -7.69 -5.85 3.84
CA ALA A 23 -8.69 -4.95 4.40
C ALA A 23 -8.17 -3.52 4.66
N MET A 24 -6.89 -3.37 5.03
CA MET A 24 -6.29 -2.05 5.24
C MET A 24 -5.95 -1.32 3.93
N ALA A 25 -5.50 -2.06 2.90
CA ALA A 25 -5.16 -1.48 1.61
C ALA A 25 -6.41 -1.08 0.80
N GLN A 26 -7.51 -1.84 0.94
CA GLN A 26 -8.79 -1.47 0.35
C GLN A 26 -9.32 -0.16 0.92
N ASN A 27 -9.17 0.10 2.21
CA ASN A 27 -9.73 1.29 2.84
C ASN A 27 -9.03 2.57 2.35
N ALA A 28 -7.70 2.55 2.29
CA ALA A 28 -6.90 3.69 1.83
C ALA A 28 -7.21 4.09 0.38
N GLN A 29 -7.49 3.12 -0.50
CA GLN A 29 -7.87 3.39 -1.88
C GLN A 29 -9.31 3.94 -1.98
N GLN A 30 -10.22 3.46 -1.13
CA GLN A 30 -11.61 3.93 -1.06
C GLN A 30 -11.70 5.36 -0.54
N ASP A 31 -10.95 5.69 0.53
CA ASP A 31 -10.91 7.04 1.11
C ASP A 31 -10.29 8.06 0.14
N LYS A 32 -9.23 7.66 -0.56
CA LYS A 32 -8.65 8.48 -1.63
C LYS A 32 -9.65 8.74 -2.76
N MET A 33 -10.43 7.73 -3.15
CA MET A 33 -11.44 7.92 -4.19
C MET A 33 -12.55 8.88 -3.73
N LYS A 34 -12.99 8.82 -2.47
CA LYS A 34 -13.94 9.77 -1.90
C LYS A 34 -13.38 11.20 -1.91
N GLN A 35 -12.14 11.38 -1.44
CA GLN A 35 -11.49 12.68 -1.42
C GLN A 35 -11.30 13.25 -2.84
N CYS A 36 -10.80 12.45 -3.78
CA CYS A 36 -10.68 12.87 -5.18
C CYS A 36 -12.03 13.26 -5.81
N ASN A 37 -13.14 12.61 -5.42
CA ASN A 37 -14.47 13.00 -5.88
C ASN A 37 -14.95 14.30 -5.21
N ALA A 38 -14.68 14.51 -3.93
CA ALA A 38 -14.99 15.76 -3.23
C ALA A 38 -14.22 16.94 -3.84
N ASP A 39 -12.92 16.78 -4.08
CA ASP A 39 -12.05 17.80 -4.68
C ASP A 39 -12.33 18.05 -6.18
N ALA A 40 -13.07 17.14 -6.82
CA ALA A 40 -13.55 17.28 -8.18
C ALA A 40 -14.88 18.05 -8.26
N ALA A 41 -15.46 18.47 -7.13
CA ALA A 41 -16.67 19.28 -7.11
C ALA A 41 -16.48 20.55 -7.95
N GLY A 42 -17.48 20.86 -8.77
CA GLY A 42 -17.43 22.00 -9.69
C GLY A 42 -16.70 21.74 -11.03
N LYS A 43 -15.88 20.68 -11.13
CA LYS A 43 -15.22 20.30 -12.38
C LYS A 43 -16.17 19.49 -13.27
N LYS A 44 -16.19 19.76 -14.57
CA LYS A 44 -17.03 19.06 -15.56
C LYS A 44 -16.22 18.64 -16.78
N GLY A 45 -16.74 17.66 -17.53
CA GLY A 45 -16.13 17.19 -18.78
C GLY A 45 -14.67 16.74 -18.62
N ASP A 46 -13.82 17.14 -19.56
CA ASP A 46 -12.41 16.76 -19.60
C ASP A 46 -11.61 17.24 -18.38
N GLU A 47 -11.99 18.38 -17.80
CA GLU A 47 -11.32 18.94 -16.63
C GLU A 47 -11.48 18.02 -15.41
N ARG A 48 -12.68 17.47 -15.20
CA ARG A 48 -12.93 16.49 -14.15
C ARG A 48 -12.15 15.21 -14.40
N LYS A 49 -12.10 14.75 -15.65
CA LYS A 49 -11.40 13.51 -16.03
C LYS A 49 -9.89 13.63 -15.82
N ALA A 50 -9.30 14.74 -16.24
CA ALA A 50 -7.88 15.03 -16.03
C ALA A 50 -7.55 15.13 -14.54
N PHE A 51 -8.37 15.86 -13.77
CA PHE A 51 -8.22 15.99 -12.34
C PHE A 51 -8.33 14.63 -11.62
N MET A 52 -9.36 13.83 -11.92
CA MET A 52 -9.55 12.51 -11.32
C MET A 52 -8.39 11.57 -11.67
N SER A 53 -7.92 11.60 -12.92
CA SER A 53 -6.77 10.81 -13.36
C SER A 53 -5.52 11.19 -12.58
N SER A 54 -5.23 12.49 -12.46
CA SER A 54 -4.10 12.99 -11.68
C SER A 54 -4.21 12.64 -10.19
N CYS A 55 -5.38 12.86 -9.58
CA CYS A 55 -5.63 12.59 -8.17
C CYS A 55 -5.49 11.10 -7.83
N LEU A 56 -6.03 10.22 -8.67
CA LEU A 56 -5.93 8.77 -8.47
C LEU A 56 -4.53 8.23 -8.81
N LYS A 57 -3.84 8.81 -9.82
CA LYS A 57 -2.49 8.42 -10.23
C LYS A 57 -1.37 8.93 -9.33
N LYS A 58 -1.57 10.03 -8.58
CA LYS A 58 -0.61 10.45 -7.54
C LYS A 58 -0.46 9.25 -6.61
N GLU A 59 0.61 8.47 -6.75
CA GLU A 59 0.87 7.36 -5.86
C GLU A 59 0.69 7.89 -4.44
N GLN A 60 -0.08 7.19 -3.61
CA GLN A 60 -0.04 7.53 -2.19
C GLN A 60 1.45 7.55 -1.81
N PRO A 61 1.93 8.58 -1.07
CA PRO A 61 3.31 8.55 -0.59
C PRO A 61 3.49 7.18 0.04
N LYS A 62 4.27 6.33 -0.64
CA LYS A 62 4.48 4.96 -0.16
C LYS A 62 4.99 5.14 1.27
N PRO A 63 4.45 4.40 2.25
CA PRO A 63 4.99 4.48 3.59
C PRO A 63 6.49 4.33 3.48
N ALA A 64 7.23 5.35 3.95
CA ALA A 64 8.66 5.45 3.72
C ALA A 64 9.30 4.13 4.11
N THR A 65 9.91 3.46 3.14
CA THR A 65 10.45 2.13 3.42
C THR A 65 11.64 2.28 4.34
N GLN A 66 11.99 1.20 5.04
CA GLN A 66 13.25 1.15 5.79
C GLN A 66 14.46 1.47 4.90
N GLN A 67 14.38 1.17 3.60
CA GLN A 67 15.40 1.49 2.61
C GLN A 67 15.46 3.00 2.31
N ASP A 68 14.31 3.66 2.16
CA ASP A 68 14.25 5.12 1.94
C ASP A 68 14.79 5.88 3.15
N LYS A 69 14.43 5.42 4.35
CA LYS A 69 14.96 5.95 5.60
C LYS A 69 16.47 5.75 5.72
N MET A 70 17.00 4.58 5.34
CA MET A 70 18.44 4.36 5.32
C MET A 70 19.15 5.29 4.33
N LYS A 71 18.60 5.52 3.14
CA LYS A 71 19.16 6.46 2.16
C LYS A 71 19.19 7.88 2.73
N GLN A 72 18.09 8.31 3.35
CA GLN A 72 18.00 9.63 3.98
C GLN A 72 18.97 9.78 5.15
N CYS A 73 19.04 8.80 6.05
CA CYS A 73 20.01 8.80 7.16
C CYS A 73 21.47 8.84 6.66
N ASN A 74 21.78 8.24 5.50
CA ASN A 74 23.11 8.34 4.90
C ASN A 74 23.37 9.71 4.28
N ALA A 75 22.38 10.31 3.62
CA ALA A 75 22.48 11.67 3.09
C ALA A 75 22.69 12.69 4.22
N ASP A 76 21.91 12.59 5.30
CA ASP A 76 22.00 13.50 6.45
C ASP A 76 23.25 13.27 7.31
N ALA A 77 23.90 12.11 7.13
CA ALA A 77 25.19 11.79 7.73
C ALA A 77 26.38 12.34 6.92
N ALA A 78 26.14 12.99 5.76
CA ALA A 78 27.19 13.61 4.98
C ALA A 78 27.97 14.62 5.84
N GLY A 79 29.30 14.59 5.75
CA GLY A 79 30.20 15.42 6.55
C GLY A 79 30.50 14.89 7.95
N LYS A 80 29.71 13.95 8.50
CA LYS A 80 30.01 13.31 9.78
C LYS A 80 31.02 12.18 9.61
N LYS A 81 31.98 12.04 10.54
CA LYS A 81 33.02 10.99 10.52
C LYS A 81 33.15 10.32 11.89
N GLY A 82 33.74 9.12 11.91
CA GLY A 82 34.03 8.38 13.14
C GLY A 82 32.78 8.11 13.98
N ASP A 83 32.92 8.25 15.30
CA ASP A 83 31.87 7.96 16.27
C ASP A 83 30.62 8.83 16.10
N GLU A 84 30.81 10.08 15.63
CA GLU A 84 29.71 11.02 15.41
C GLU A 84 28.75 10.52 14.32
N ARG A 85 29.29 9.98 13.21
CA ARG A 85 28.48 9.37 12.15
C ARG A 85 27.75 8.13 12.65
N LYS A 86 28.42 7.30 13.45
CA LYS A 86 27.84 6.04 13.97
C LYS A 86 26.69 6.32 14.93
N ALA A 87 26.85 7.28 15.85
CA ALA A 87 25.81 7.72 16.77
C ALA A 87 24.61 8.31 16.02
N PHE A 88 24.86 9.19 15.04
CA PHE A 88 23.82 9.77 14.20
C PHE A 88 23.03 8.70 13.43
N MET A 89 23.73 7.76 12.77
CA MET A 89 23.08 6.70 12.00
C MET A 89 22.20 5.80 12.90
N SER A 90 22.69 5.44 14.09
CA SER A 90 21.93 4.63 15.05
C SER A 90 20.66 5.34 15.50
N SER A 91 20.76 6.63 15.82
CA SER A 91 19.61 7.46 16.23
C SER A 91 18.61 7.62 15.07
N CYS A 92 19.08 7.97 13.88
CA CYS A 92 18.25 8.18 12.69
C CYS A 92 17.47 6.92 12.30
N LEU A 93 18.12 5.75 12.31
CA LEU A 93 17.47 4.48 11.97
C LEU A 93 16.47 4.00 13.03
N LYS A 94 16.64 4.40 14.30
CA LYS A 94 15.74 4.02 15.41
C LYS A 94 14.47 4.88 15.52
N LYS A 95 14.45 6.10 14.99
CA LYS A 95 13.26 6.98 15.01
C LYS A 95 12.11 6.34 14.21
N LYS A 96 11.00 5.96 14.83
CA LYS A 96 9.86 5.35 14.13
C LYS A 96 9.26 6.29 13.09
#